data_AF-A0A4Q9M823-F1
#
_entry.id   AF-A0A4Q9M823-F1
#
_cell.length_a   1.000
_cell.length_b   1.000
_cell.length_c   1.000
_cell.angle_alpha   90.00
_cell.angle_beta   90.00
_cell.angle_gamma   90.00
#
_symmetry.space_group_name_H-M   'P 1'
#
loop_
_entity.id
_entity.type
_entity.pdbx_description
1 polymer ?
#
loop_
_entity_poly.entity_id
_entity_poly.type
_entity_poly.pdbx_seq_one_letter_code
_entity_poly.pdbx_strand_id
1 'polypeptide(L)'
;MKVVRFARGLPESACAGLINELKVLALLGEERENCPPFVLQPFMVDGLWAWRSTRGNLHIVTDVCGGGSLTAYRFRLSYPSLVLVIAEIVLGLHWLHEHGIVHHDVKPGNVMVSASGHCVLGDFGGAQFLDHRGKLSRNSDSCMVMTTQFAAPEILVRLDDGQVKEYDEAVDYWSLGATIVSMVLEEDYLPGASEPAFMEFRVDKIQTQLRRRNMPDDLEDLVMDLLRMDPARRCRYPAIMQQPIFYHTNWQDVENQAQAAIPALRDIAANAHGWEYPMPKIHKSNEATVDFLAALREQRLSLAVDDSYDVDRHNAKMANCLSLGYPF
;
A
#
# COMPACT_ATOMS: atom_id res chain seq x y z
N MET A 1 -15.48 -5.84 0.24
CA MET A 1 -16.03 -4.84 1.17
C MET A 1 -15.37 -4.87 2.54
N LYS A 2 -14.84 -3.75 3.03
CA LYS A 2 -14.23 -3.57 4.37
C LYS A 2 -15.27 -3.03 5.35
N VAL A 3 -15.33 -3.61 6.56
CA VAL A 3 -16.27 -3.20 7.62
C VAL A 3 -15.52 -2.92 8.92
N VAL A 4 -15.73 -1.74 9.49
CA VAL A 4 -15.02 -1.26 10.69
C VAL A 4 -16.01 -0.76 11.73
N ARG A 5 -15.87 -1.14 13.00
CA ARG A 5 -16.79 -0.73 14.08
C ARG A 5 -16.20 0.43 14.87
N PHE A 6 -16.85 1.59 14.82
CA PHE A 6 -16.40 2.80 15.53
C PHE A 6 -17.25 3.15 16.77
N ALA A 7 -18.35 2.41 17.02
CA ALA A 7 -19.29 2.70 18.12
C ALA A 7 -18.72 2.59 19.56
N ARG A 8 -17.47 2.14 19.75
CA ARG A 8 -16.83 1.99 21.07
C ARG A 8 -15.71 3.00 21.33
N GLY A 9 -15.58 4.02 20.47
CA GLY A 9 -14.41 4.89 20.40
C GLY A 9 -13.29 4.21 19.62
N LEU A 10 -12.57 4.98 18.81
CA LEU A 10 -11.41 4.51 18.04
C LEU A 10 -10.12 5.06 18.68
N PRO A 11 -9.04 4.26 18.74
CA PRO A 11 -7.71 4.80 19.01
C PRO A 11 -7.39 5.88 18.00
N GLU A 12 -6.67 6.92 18.43
CA GLU A 12 -6.33 8.06 17.58
C GLU A 12 -5.63 7.64 16.28
N SER A 13 -4.66 6.73 16.36
CA SER A 13 -3.94 6.15 15.21
C SER A 13 -4.86 5.45 14.21
N ALA A 14 -5.81 4.65 14.72
CA ALA A 14 -6.78 3.94 13.89
C ALA A 14 -7.79 4.91 13.25
N CYS A 15 -8.23 5.93 13.99
CA CYS A 15 -9.10 6.98 13.47
C CYS A 15 -8.41 7.77 12.35
N ALA A 16 -7.16 8.20 12.57
CA ALA A 16 -6.36 8.90 11.58
C ALA A 16 -6.17 8.05 10.31
N GLY A 17 -5.84 6.77 10.46
CA GLY A 17 -5.68 5.87 9.32
C GLY A 17 -6.95 5.68 8.49
N LEU A 18 -8.11 5.50 9.12
CA LEU A 18 -9.38 5.41 8.39
C LEU A 18 -9.73 6.71 7.66
N ILE A 19 -9.45 7.86 8.27
CA ILE A 19 -9.66 9.16 7.64
C ILE A 19 -8.76 9.30 6.40
N ASN A 20 -7.48 8.94 6.52
CA ASN A 20 -6.54 9.00 5.38
C ASN A 20 -7.00 8.10 4.24
N GLU A 21 -7.42 6.87 4.56
CA GLU A 21 -7.95 5.93 3.58
C GLU A 21 -9.20 6.46 2.87
N LEU A 22 -10.14 7.07 3.61
CA LEU A 22 -11.32 7.70 3.04
C LEU A 22 -10.97 8.90 2.14
N LYS A 23 -9.98 9.72 2.51
CA LYS A 23 -9.54 10.86 1.67
C LYS A 23 -8.97 10.40 0.34
N VAL A 24 -8.07 9.41 0.38
CA VAL A 24 -7.42 8.88 -0.83
C VAL A 24 -8.46 8.21 -1.73
N LEU A 25 -9.34 7.37 -1.17
CA LEU A 25 -10.41 6.72 -1.95
C LEU A 25 -11.43 7.72 -2.51
N ALA A 26 -11.73 8.82 -1.80
CA ALA A 26 -12.60 9.87 -2.33
C ALA A 26 -11.99 10.51 -3.59
N LEU A 27 -10.71 10.88 -3.52
CA LEU A 27 -9.97 11.48 -4.63
C LEU A 27 -9.87 10.51 -5.82
N LEU A 28 -9.57 9.23 -5.55
CA LEU A 28 -9.57 8.18 -6.58
C LEU A 28 -10.94 8.03 -7.26
N GLY A 29 -12.02 8.14 -6.49
CA GLY A 29 -13.39 8.08 -7.02
C GLY A 29 -13.73 9.26 -7.94
N GLU A 30 -13.18 10.45 -7.66
CA GLU A 30 -13.35 11.65 -8.50
C GLU A 30 -12.51 11.57 -9.79
N GLU A 31 -11.28 11.04 -9.70
CA GLU A 31 -10.32 10.92 -10.82
C GLU A 31 -10.37 9.56 -11.53
N ARG A 32 -11.45 8.79 -11.38
CA ARG A 32 -11.50 7.38 -11.82
C ARG A 32 -11.17 7.17 -13.30
N GLU A 33 -11.55 8.11 -14.17
CA GLU A 33 -11.26 8.03 -15.61
C GLU A 33 -9.77 8.28 -15.95
N ASN A 34 -9.04 8.96 -15.07
CA ASN A 34 -7.63 9.32 -15.25
C ASN A 34 -6.68 8.51 -14.35
N CYS A 35 -7.21 7.62 -13.52
CA CYS A 35 -6.41 6.83 -12.58
C CYS A 35 -5.86 5.57 -13.26
N PRO A 36 -4.54 5.28 -13.14
CA PRO A 36 -3.98 4.06 -13.69
C PRO A 36 -4.52 2.85 -12.93
N PRO A 37 -4.53 1.68 -13.59
CA PRO A 37 -5.12 0.47 -13.02
C PRO A 37 -4.28 -0.17 -11.89
N PHE A 38 -3.25 0.54 -11.40
CA PHE A 38 -2.29 0.06 -10.39
C PHE A 38 -2.52 0.66 -8.99
N VAL A 39 -3.62 1.38 -8.78
CA VAL A 39 -4.07 1.89 -7.47
C VAL A 39 -5.50 1.41 -7.20
N LEU A 40 -5.77 0.95 -5.98
CA LEU A 40 -7.02 0.30 -5.61
C LEU A 40 -8.18 1.29 -5.67
N GLN A 41 -9.13 1.05 -6.56
CA GLN A 41 -10.24 1.96 -6.80
C GLN A 41 -11.42 1.72 -5.84
N PRO A 42 -12.13 2.79 -5.44
CA PRO A 42 -13.45 2.64 -4.83
C PRO A 42 -14.45 2.03 -5.82
N PHE A 43 -15.31 1.13 -5.35
CA PHE A 43 -16.36 0.53 -6.16
C PHE A 43 -17.71 1.14 -5.79
N MET A 44 -18.32 1.83 -6.77
CA MET A 44 -19.58 2.53 -6.59
C MET A 44 -20.76 1.55 -6.61
N VAL A 45 -21.58 1.56 -5.55
CA VAL A 45 -22.86 0.87 -5.50
C VAL A 45 -23.97 1.88 -5.24
N ASP A 46 -24.88 2.03 -6.20
CA ASP A 46 -25.97 3.01 -6.15
C ASP A 46 -25.49 4.44 -5.81
N GLY A 47 -24.29 4.80 -6.28
CA GLY A 47 -23.67 6.10 -6.03
C GLY A 47 -22.89 6.22 -4.71
N LEU A 48 -22.75 5.15 -3.93
CA LEU A 48 -21.98 5.11 -2.68
C LEU A 48 -20.84 4.09 -2.76
N TRP A 49 -19.65 4.48 -2.27
CA TRP A 49 -18.52 3.58 -2.07
C TRP A 49 -18.10 3.47 -0.60
N ALA A 50 -18.53 4.43 0.24
CA ALA A 50 -18.39 4.37 1.69
C ALA A 50 -19.61 4.98 2.41
N TRP A 51 -20.03 4.34 3.50
CA TRP A 51 -21.17 4.78 4.31
C TRP A 51 -21.08 4.27 5.75
N ARG A 52 -21.97 4.76 6.62
CA ARG A 52 -22.12 4.25 7.98
C ARG A 52 -23.49 3.63 8.22
N SER A 53 -23.54 2.54 8.98
CA SER A 53 -24.79 1.97 9.49
C SER A 53 -25.22 2.67 10.79
N THR A 54 -26.52 2.59 11.13
CA THR A 54 -27.02 3.10 12.43
C THR A 54 -26.42 2.38 13.62
N ARG A 55 -25.93 1.16 13.41
CA ARG A 55 -25.22 0.34 14.41
C ARG A 55 -23.77 0.78 14.67
N GLY A 56 -23.29 1.80 13.96
CA GLY A 56 -21.95 2.37 14.13
C GLY A 56 -20.85 1.52 13.50
N ASN A 57 -21.13 0.97 12.32
CA ASN A 57 -20.10 0.41 11.44
C ASN A 57 -19.88 1.32 10.25
N LEU A 58 -18.62 1.52 9.88
CA LEU A 58 -18.16 2.08 8.63
C LEU A 58 -18.03 0.95 7.61
N HIS A 59 -18.54 1.19 6.42
CA HIS A 59 -18.52 0.29 5.28
C HIS A 59 -17.74 0.97 4.17
N ILE A 60 -16.77 0.28 3.57
CA ILE A 60 -15.97 0.76 2.43
C ILE A 60 -15.96 -0.34 1.36
N VAL A 61 -16.27 0.02 0.13
CA VAL A 61 -16.32 -0.90 -1.02
C VAL A 61 -15.31 -0.44 -2.05
N THR A 62 -14.47 -1.38 -2.46
CA THR A 62 -13.41 -1.20 -3.45
C THR A 62 -13.55 -2.28 -4.52
N ASP A 63 -12.79 -2.13 -5.60
CA ASP A 63 -12.59 -3.22 -6.55
C ASP A 63 -12.01 -4.47 -5.86
N VAL A 64 -12.26 -5.62 -6.47
CA VAL A 64 -11.90 -6.93 -5.89
C VAL A 64 -10.66 -7.49 -6.57
N CYS A 65 -9.61 -7.63 -5.77
CA CYS A 65 -8.36 -8.28 -6.16
C CYS A 65 -8.40 -9.77 -5.85
N GLY A 66 -8.86 -10.57 -6.80
CA GLY A 66 -9.04 -12.03 -6.66
C GLY A 66 -7.76 -12.85 -6.55
N GLY A 67 -6.58 -12.24 -6.70
CA GLY A 67 -5.28 -12.88 -6.54
C GLY A 67 -4.68 -12.77 -5.15
N GLY A 68 -5.37 -12.16 -4.18
CA GLY A 68 -4.86 -11.95 -2.82
C GLY A 68 -3.80 -10.85 -2.76
N SER A 69 -2.91 -10.91 -1.75
CA SER A 69 -1.77 -9.98 -1.62
C SER A 69 -0.48 -10.58 -2.19
N LEU A 70 0.44 -9.71 -2.60
CA LEU A 70 1.74 -10.08 -3.16
C LEU A 70 2.56 -10.95 -2.19
N THR A 71 2.31 -10.84 -0.87
CA THR A 71 2.91 -11.73 0.16
C THR A 71 2.80 -13.21 -0.20
N ALA A 72 1.67 -13.65 -0.78
CA ALA A 72 1.44 -15.06 -1.13
C ALA A 72 2.34 -15.57 -2.28
N TYR A 73 3.01 -14.66 -2.99
CA TYR A 73 3.86 -14.91 -4.14
C TYR A 73 5.36 -14.82 -3.81
N ARG A 74 5.73 -14.55 -2.55
CA ARG A 74 7.13 -14.53 -2.09
C ARG A 74 7.86 -15.80 -2.51
N PHE A 75 9.06 -15.63 -3.08
CA PHE A 75 9.92 -16.73 -3.57
C PHE A 75 9.32 -17.60 -4.68
N ARG A 76 8.15 -17.22 -5.25
CA ARG A 76 7.43 -18.02 -6.27
C ARG A 76 7.37 -17.34 -7.64
N LEU A 77 7.78 -16.08 -7.73
CA LEU A 77 7.78 -15.33 -8.99
C LEU A 77 9.03 -15.67 -9.81
N SER A 78 8.83 -15.82 -11.12
CA SER A 78 9.96 -15.80 -12.05
C SER A 78 10.54 -14.38 -12.12
N TYR A 79 11.80 -14.27 -12.55
CA TYR A 79 12.43 -12.97 -12.68
C TYR A 79 11.65 -12.00 -13.59
N PRO A 80 11.17 -12.39 -14.79
CA PRO A 80 10.32 -11.51 -15.62
C PRO A 80 9.02 -11.08 -14.94
N SER A 81 8.40 -11.96 -14.15
CA SER A 81 7.19 -11.62 -13.39
C SER A 81 7.49 -10.57 -12.32
N LEU A 82 8.62 -10.74 -11.60
CA LEU A 82 9.08 -9.77 -10.61
C LEU A 82 9.34 -8.39 -11.25
N VAL A 83 9.95 -8.33 -12.43
CA VAL A 83 10.19 -7.07 -13.16
C VAL A 83 8.87 -6.35 -13.46
N LEU A 84 7.86 -7.08 -13.97
CA LEU A 84 6.53 -6.50 -14.24
C LEU A 84 5.84 -6.03 -12.96
N VAL A 85 5.89 -6.83 -11.88
CA VAL A 85 5.35 -6.41 -10.57
C VAL A 85 5.98 -5.10 -10.10
N ILE A 86 7.31 -4.96 -10.21
CA ILE A 86 8.00 -3.73 -9.83
C ILE A 86 7.55 -2.58 -10.73
N ALA A 87 7.45 -2.78 -12.05
CA ALA A 87 7.00 -1.75 -12.99
C ALA A 87 5.59 -1.23 -12.66
N GLU A 88 4.64 -2.12 -12.35
CA GLU A 88 3.28 -1.76 -11.99
C GLU A 88 3.22 -0.98 -10.66
N ILE A 89 3.99 -1.40 -9.65
CA ILE A 89 4.11 -0.66 -8.39
C ILE A 89 4.70 0.74 -8.63
N VAL A 90 5.71 0.86 -9.49
CA VAL A 90 6.32 2.16 -9.84
C VAL A 90 5.29 3.09 -10.48
N LEU A 91 4.45 2.61 -11.39
CA LEU A 91 3.40 3.41 -12.03
C LEU A 91 2.31 3.83 -11.02
N GLY A 92 1.91 2.91 -10.12
CA GLY A 92 0.97 3.24 -9.05
C GLY A 92 1.51 4.30 -8.08
N LEU A 93 2.78 4.18 -7.67
CA LEU A 93 3.46 5.18 -6.83
C LEU A 93 3.61 6.51 -7.55
N HIS A 94 4.00 6.50 -8.82
CA HIS A 94 4.11 7.72 -9.61
C HIS A 94 2.81 8.52 -9.60
N TRP A 95 1.68 7.85 -9.84
CA TRP A 95 0.37 8.51 -9.84
C TRP A 95 0.02 9.09 -8.47
N LEU A 96 0.22 8.33 -7.39
CA LEU A 96 -0.01 8.84 -6.03
C LEU A 96 0.84 10.10 -5.75
N HIS A 97 2.12 10.05 -6.11
CA HIS A 97 3.04 11.16 -5.89
C HIS A 97 2.69 12.40 -6.73
N GLU A 98 2.20 12.25 -7.97
CA GLU A 98 1.71 13.37 -8.79
C GLU A 98 0.49 14.07 -8.18
N HIS A 99 -0.31 13.33 -7.40
CA HIS A 99 -1.45 13.87 -6.66
C HIS A 99 -1.06 14.34 -5.24
N GLY A 100 0.24 14.41 -4.95
CA GLY A 100 0.77 14.84 -3.67
C GLY A 100 0.50 13.84 -2.54
N ILE A 101 0.26 12.56 -2.84
CA ILE A 101 -0.04 11.52 -1.86
C ILE A 101 1.21 10.67 -1.67
N VAL A 102 1.70 10.57 -0.43
CA VAL A 102 2.72 9.60 -0.03
C VAL A 102 2.03 8.45 0.71
N HIS A 103 2.30 7.21 0.30
CA HIS A 103 1.64 6.00 0.78
C HIS A 103 2.06 5.56 2.20
N HIS A 104 3.36 5.66 2.52
CA HIS A 104 4.01 5.30 3.81
C HIS A 104 3.99 3.83 4.25
N ASP A 105 3.16 2.98 3.65
CA ASP A 105 3.08 1.56 4.02
C ASP A 105 3.16 0.62 2.80
N VAL A 106 4.05 0.91 1.85
CA VAL A 106 4.32 0.03 0.70
C VAL A 106 5.01 -1.24 1.19
N LYS A 107 4.35 -2.39 1.02
CA LYS A 107 4.83 -3.72 1.40
C LYS A 107 4.07 -4.79 0.62
N PRO A 108 4.54 -6.05 0.52
CA PRO A 108 3.82 -7.09 -0.20
C PRO A 108 2.39 -7.33 0.30
N GLY A 109 2.11 -7.06 1.59
CA GLY A 109 0.77 -7.19 2.16
C GLY A 109 -0.24 -6.17 1.66
N ASN A 110 0.24 -5.01 1.18
CA ASN A 110 -0.57 -3.88 0.70
C ASN A 110 -0.50 -3.74 -0.84
N VAL A 111 0.27 -4.59 -1.51
CA VAL A 111 0.21 -4.76 -2.97
C VAL A 111 -0.74 -5.93 -3.25
N MET A 112 -1.92 -5.61 -3.76
CA MET A 112 -2.96 -6.58 -4.11
C MET A 112 -2.73 -7.11 -5.53
N VAL A 113 -3.24 -8.31 -5.82
CA VAL A 113 -3.17 -8.91 -7.16
C VAL A 113 -4.57 -9.07 -7.72
N SER A 114 -4.83 -8.46 -8.88
CA SER A 114 -6.11 -8.52 -9.58
C SER A 114 -6.40 -9.93 -10.08
N ALA A 115 -7.64 -10.19 -10.50
CA ALA A 115 -8.01 -11.48 -11.10
C ALA A 115 -7.26 -11.76 -12.43
N SER A 116 -6.85 -10.71 -13.14
CA SER A 116 -6.02 -10.78 -14.34
C SER A 116 -4.52 -10.91 -14.05
N GLY A 117 -4.10 -10.86 -12.78
CA GLY A 117 -2.69 -11.02 -12.39
C GLY A 117 -1.87 -9.73 -12.40
N HIS A 118 -2.50 -8.56 -12.36
CA HIS A 118 -1.83 -7.26 -12.24
C HIS A 118 -1.78 -6.80 -10.78
N CYS A 119 -0.72 -6.10 -10.40
CA CYS A 119 -0.52 -5.54 -9.08
C CYS A 119 -1.23 -4.19 -8.91
N VAL A 120 -1.81 -4.00 -7.74
CA VAL A 120 -2.58 -2.81 -7.38
C VAL A 120 -2.21 -2.39 -5.97
N LEU A 121 -1.77 -1.15 -5.78
CA LEU A 121 -1.49 -0.59 -4.45
C LEU A 121 -2.80 -0.34 -3.68
N GLY A 122 -2.87 -0.78 -2.43
CA GLY A 122 -4.02 -0.57 -1.57
C GLY A 122 -3.64 -0.37 -0.10
N ASP A 123 -4.64 -0.21 0.75
CA ASP A 123 -4.50 0.16 2.17
C ASP A 123 -3.76 1.51 2.37
N PHE A 124 -4.51 2.59 2.17
CA PHE A 124 -4.02 3.96 2.29
C PHE A 124 -4.08 4.49 3.73
N GLY A 125 -4.15 3.62 4.74
CA GLY A 125 -4.21 4.04 6.14
C GLY A 125 -2.98 4.81 6.61
N GLY A 126 -1.81 4.53 6.05
CA GLY A 126 -0.57 5.26 6.34
C GLY A 126 -0.43 6.58 5.57
N ALA A 127 -1.29 6.83 4.57
CA ALA A 127 -1.05 7.84 3.57
C ALA A 127 -1.09 9.27 4.14
N GLN A 128 -0.26 10.15 3.59
CA GLN A 128 -0.24 11.57 3.92
C GLN A 128 -0.19 12.43 2.64
N PHE A 129 -0.66 13.67 2.77
CA PHE A 129 -0.73 14.62 1.66
C PHE A 129 0.38 15.66 1.81
N LEU A 130 1.25 15.76 0.80
CA LEU A 130 2.31 16.74 0.71
C LEU A 130 1.74 18.17 0.80
N ASP A 131 2.51 19.07 1.42
CA ASP A 131 2.21 20.49 1.40
C ASP A 131 2.47 21.12 0.02
N HIS A 132 2.16 22.41 -0.14
CA HIS A 132 2.40 23.18 -1.36
C HIS A 132 3.87 23.26 -1.80
N ARG A 133 4.83 22.87 -0.94
CA ARG A 133 6.27 22.80 -1.24
C ARG A 133 6.70 21.38 -1.62
N GLY A 134 5.77 20.42 -1.68
CA GLY A 134 6.07 19.01 -1.91
C GLY A 134 6.71 18.35 -0.70
N LYS A 135 6.41 18.81 0.53
CA LYS A 135 7.03 18.30 1.76
C LYS A 135 6.00 17.89 2.80
N LEU A 136 6.41 16.95 3.65
CA LEU A 136 5.74 16.57 4.88
C LEU A 136 6.64 16.90 6.06
N SER A 137 6.02 17.24 7.19
CA SER A 137 6.71 17.56 8.43
C SER A 137 6.39 16.52 9.49
N ARG A 138 7.43 15.96 10.11
CA ARG A 138 7.31 15.03 11.24
C ARG A 138 8.00 15.59 12.46
N ASN A 139 7.38 15.43 13.62
CA ASN A 139 7.94 15.74 14.94
C ASN A 139 7.95 14.48 15.83
N SER A 140 8.42 14.61 17.08
CA SER A 140 8.47 13.51 18.06
C SER A 140 7.09 12.94 18.41
N ASP A 141 6.03 13.76 18.33
CA ASP A 141 4.64 13.38 18.66
C ASP A 141 3.85 12.79 17.48
N SER A 142 4.45 12.73 16.28
CA SER A 142 3.75 12.29 15.07
C SER A 142 3.37 10.82 15.15
N CYS A 143 2.08 10.55 15.32
CA CYS A 143 1.53 9.20 15.25
C CYS A 143 1.32 8.80 13.79
N MET A 144 2.12 7.86 13.29
CA MET A 144 2.03 7.40 11.91
C MET A 144 1.85 5.88 11.84
N VAL A 145 0.85 5.44 11.09
CA VAL A 145 0.63 4.02 10.80
C VAL A 145 1.61 3.60 9.70
N MET A 146 2.53 2.69 10.03
CA MET A 146 3.53 2.17 9.09
C MET A 146 4.08 0.83 9.57
N THR A 147 4.65 0.06 8.66
CA THR A 147 5.40 -1.16 8.99
C THR A 147 6.90 -0.87 9.06
N THR A 148 7.46 -0.89 10.27
CA THR A 148 8.84 -0.46 10.54
C THR A 148 9.90 -1.16 9.69
N GLN A 149 9.70 -2.43 9.34
CA GLN A 149 10.65 -3.18 8.51
C GLN A 149 10.81 -2.62 7.08
N PHE A 150 9.80 -1.91 6.57
CA PHE A 150 9.75 -1.33 5.23
C PHE A 150 9.93 0.20 5.25
N ALA A 151 9.92 0.83 6.42
CA ALA A 151 9.99 2.27 6.55
C ALA A 151 11.41 2.82 6.32
N ALA A 152 11.49 3.99 5.71
CA ALA A 152 12.73 4.67 5.37
C ALA A 152 13.49 5.19 6.63
N PRO A 153 14.82 5.35 6.57
CA PRO A 153 15.61 5.84 7.69
C PRO A 153 15.10 7.17 8.23
N GLU A 154 14.75 8.10 7.33
CA GLU A 154 14.28 9.43 7.70
C GLU A 154 12.98 9.43 8.52
N ILE A 155 12.20 8.36 8.41
CA ILE A 155 10.97 8.13 9.16
C ILE A 155 11.25 7.44 10.50
N LEU A 156 12.21 6.52 10.55
CA LEU A 156 12.49 5.70 11.73
C LEU A 156 13.43 6.36 12.74
N VAL A 157 14.26 7.31 12.28
CA VAL A 157 15.14 8.06 13.16
C VAL A 157 14.31 8.83 14.20
N ARG A 158 14.68 8.65 15.46
CA ARG A 158 14.10 9.38 16.59
C ARG A 158 14.48 10.85 16.48
N LEU A 159 13.52 11.71 16.75
CA LEU A 159 13.71 13.16 16.81
C LEU A 159 13.70 13.58 18.28
N ASP A 160 14.55 14.53 18.64
CA ASP A 160 14.48 15.15 19.97
C ASP A 160 13.25 16.06 20.07
N ASP A 161 12.80 16.32 21.29
CA ASP A 161 11.63 17.17 21.55
C ASP A 161 11.78 18.55 20.90
N GLY A 162 10.74 18.97 20.18
CA GLY A 162 10.72 20.24 19.45
C GLY A 162 11.45 20.23 18.10
N GLN A 163 12.14 19.14 17.72
CA GLN A 163 12.66 19.01 16.37
C GLN A 163 11.55 18.65 15.37
N VAL A 164 11.61 19.28 14.21
CA VAL A 164 10.78 18.96 13.05
C VAL A 164 11.68 18.54 11.91
N LYS A 165 11.39 17.38 11.32
CA LYS A 165 12.08 16.87 10.15
C LYS A 165 11.15 16.91 8.95
N GLU A 166 11.61 17.58 7.90
CA GLU A 166 10.94 17.56 6.60
C GLU A 166 11.39 16.35 5.77
N TYR A 167 10.46 15.75 5.04
CA TYR A 167 10.69 14.64 4.12
C TYR A 167 9.65 14.70 2.99
N ASP A 168 9.74 13.78 2.02
CA ASP A 168 8.89 13.75 0.83
C ASP A 168 8.61 12.32 0.37
N GLU A 169 8.13 12.17 -0.87
CA GLU A 169 7.75 10.89 -1.46
C GLU A 169 8.91 9.89 -1.60
N ALA A 170 10.16 10.32 -1.40
CA ALA A 170 11.33 9.44 -1.44
C ALA A 170 11.20 8.23 -0.51
N VAL A 171 10.41 8.34 0.56
CA VAL A 171 10.19 7.27 1.55
C VAL A 171 9.51 6.05 0.93
N ASP A 172 8.62 6.22 -0.04
CA ASP A 172 7.90 5.10 -0.66
C ASP A 172 8.81 4.29 -1.60
N TYR A 173 9.79 4.94 -2.23
CA TYR A 173 10.79 4.23 -3.05
C TYR A 173 11.73 3.39 -2.18
N TRP A 174 12.05 3.82 -0.95
CA TRP A 174 12.73 2.94 0.00
C TRP A 174 11.86 1.72 0.33
N SER A 175 10.58 1.95 0.62
CA SER A 175 9.63 0.88 0.90
C SER A 175 9.44 -0.08 -0.28
N LEU A 176 9.52 0.41 -1.53
CA LEU A 176 9.62 -0.44 -2.72
C LEU A 176 10.88 -1.31 -2.70
N GLY A 177 12.05 -0.74 -2.39
CA GLY A 177 13.29 -1.51 -2.24
C GLY A 177 13.18 -2.62 -1.20
N ALA A 178 12.65 -2.31 -0.02
CA ALA A 178 12.38 -3.29 1.04
C ALA A 178 11.32 -4.33 0.61
N THR A 179 10.33 -3.93 -0.18
CA THR A 179 9.33 -4.83 -0.78
C THR A 179 10.00 -5.85 -1.69
N ILE A 180 10.84 -5.40 -2.63
CA ILE A 180 11.60 -6.28 -3.54
C ILE A 180 12.46 -7.25 -2.74
N VAL A 181 13.18 -6.76 -1.73
CA VAL A 181 14.00 -7.60 -0.83
C VAL A 181 13.16 -8.69 -0.20
N SER A 182 11.99 -8.37 0.34
CA SER A 182 11.11 -9.37 0.96
C SER A 182 10.50 -10.39 0.00
N MET A 183 10.53 -10.12 -1.31
CA MET A 183 10.06 -11.05 -2.34
C MET A 183 11.12 -12.10 -2.71
N VAL A 184 12.40 -11.79 -2.50
CA VAL A 184 13.54 -12.62 -2.94
C VAL A 184 14.45 -13.10 -1.81
N LEU A 185 14.46 -12.41 -0.66
CA LEU A 185 15.15 -12.76 0.58
C LEU A 185 14.17 -12.92 1.76
N GLU A 186 14.62 -13.59 2.81
CA GLU A 186 13.89 -13.77 4.07
C GLU A 186 13.77 -12.46 4.87
N GLU A 187 12.75 -12.37 5.72
CA GLU A 187 12.42 -11.13 6.47
C GLU A 187 13.54 -10.66 7.41
N ASP A 188 14.42 -11.57 7.84
CA ASP A 188 15.59 -11.24 8.66
C ASP A 188 16.53 -10.22 7.99
N TYR A 189 16.47 -10.13 6.65
CA TYR A 189 17.29 -9.20 5.86
C TYR A 189 16.63 -7.83 5.62
N LEU A 190 15.38 -7.59 6.05
CA LEU A 190 14.72 -6.29 5.86
C LEU A 190 15.50 -5.15 6.53
N PRO A 191 15.53 -3.92 5.98
CA PRO A 191 16.47 -2.91 6.48
C PRO A 191 15.99 -2.15 7.73
N GLY A 192 14.69 -2.20 8.06
CA GLY A 192 14.08 -1.38 9.11
C GLY A 192 14.77 -1.45 10.48
N ALA A 193 15.21 -0.29 10.99
CA ALA A 193 15.84 -0.11 12.28
C ALA A 193 15.79 1.37 12.69
N SER A 194 15.71 1.68 13.99
CA SER A 194 15.73 3.07 14.46
C SER A 194 17.14 3.68 14.49
N GLU A 195 18.18 2.85 14.54
CA GLU A 195 19.58 3.28 14.58
C GLU A 195 20.19 3.27 13.17
N PRO A 196 20.66 4.42 12.64
CA PRO A 196 21.17 4.53 11.27
C PRO A 196 22.33 3.57 10.96
N ALA A 197 23.31 3.44 11.86
CA ALA A 197 24.46 2.55 11.66
C ALA A 197 24.04 1.08 11.55
N PHE A 198 23.03 0.67 12.32
CA PHE A 198 22.49 -0.69 12.23
C PHE A 198 21.70 -0.89 10.94
N MET A 199 20.97 0.12 10.48
CA MET A 199 20.29 0.10 9.19
C MET A 199 21.28 -0.03 8.01
N GLU A 200 22.36 0.74 8.01
CA GLU A 200 23.44 0.63 7.02
C GLU A 200 24.04 -0.78 6.98
N PHE A 201 24.30 -1.36 8.16
CA PHE A 201 24.76 -2.74 8.26
C PHE A 201 23.75 -3.76 7.71
N ARG A 202 22.44 -3.54 7.89
CA ARG A 202 21.42 -4.41 7.28
C ARG A 202 21.40 -4.25 5.76
N VAL A 203 21.55 -3.05 5.22
CA VAL A 203 21.65 -2.79 3.77
C VAL A 203 22.87 -3.49 3.16
N ASP A 204 24.04 -3.43 3.80
CA ASP A 204 25.24 -4.16 3.35
C ASP A 204 25.01 -5.70 3.36
N LYS A 205 24.32 -6.21 4.38
CA LYS A 205 23.91 -7.61 4.43
C LYS A 205 22.98 -8.00 3.30
N ILE A 206 22.01 -7.16 2.94
CA ILE A 206 21.11 -7.39 1.79
C ILE A 206 21.94 -7.59 0.53
N GLN A 207 22.85 -6.65 0.24
CA GLN A 207 23.72 -6.73 -0.94
C GLN A 207 24.51 -8.04 -0.98
N THR A 208 25.15 -8.38 0.14
CA THR A 208 25.90 -9.63 0.27
C THR A 208 25.02 -10.85 0.00
N GLN A 209 23.77 -10.87 0.49
CA GLN A 209 22.87 -12.00 0.28
C GLN A 209 22.33 -12.11 -1.14
N LEU A 210 22.03 -10.99 -1.81
CA LEU A 210 21.64 -11.00 -3.22
C LEU A 210 22.72 -11.67 -4.09
N ARG A 211 23.99 -11.28 -3.87
CA ARG A 211 25.16 -11.91 -4.53
C ARG A 211 25.30 -13.38 -4.19
N ARG A 212 25.16 -13.75 -2.91
CA ARG A 212 25.27 -15.15 -2.46
C ARG A 212 24.19 -16.07 -3.03
N ARG A 213 23.01 -15.52 -3.36
CA ARG A 213 21.93 -16.24 -4.04
C ARG A 213 22.01 -16.18 -5.56
N ASN A 214 23.07 -15.56 -6.12
CA ASN A 214 23.24 -15.36 -7.55
C ASN A 214 22.04 -14.65 -8.20
N MET A 215 21.48 -13.65 -7.52
CA MET A 215 20.46 -12.79 -8.13
C MET A 215 21.06 -11.97 -9.28
N PRO A 216 20.27 -11.60 -10.29
CA PRO A 216 20.74 -10.76 -11.40
C PRO A 216 21.32 -9.41 -10.93
N ASP A 217 22.40 -8.97 -11.57
CA ASP A 217 23.14 -7.75 -11.19
C ASP A 217 22.25 -6.49 -11.31
N ASP A 218 21.39 -6.43 -12.33
CA ASP A 218 20.43 -5.35 -12.55
C ASP A 218 19.36 -5.25 -11.44
N LEU A 219 18.99 -6.38 -10.82
CA LEU A 219 18.14 -6.39 -9.64
C LEU A 219 18.89 -5.91 -8.40
N GLU A 220 20.14 -6.34 -8.22
CA GLU A 220 20.98 -5.85 -7.12
C GLU A 220 21.13 -4.34 -7.22
N ASP A 221 21.49 -3.82 -8.39
CA ASP A 221 21.70 -2.40 -8.65
C ASP A 221 20.45 -1.58 -8.33
N LEU A 222 19.27 -2.01 -8.82
CA LEU A 222 18.01 -1.35 -8.51
C LEU A 222 17.75 -1.33 -6.99
N VAL A 223 17.89 -2.48 -6.30
CA VAL A 223 17.65 -2.57 -4.85
C VAL A 223 18.58 -1.63 -4.09
N MET A 224 19.86 -1.59 -4.44
CA MET A 224 20.84 -0.74 -3.75
C MET A 224 20.62 0.76 -4.03
N ASP A 225 20.08 1.11 -5.19
CA ASP A 225 19.73 2.48 -5.52
C ASP A 225 18.40 2.94 -4.88
N LEU A 226 17.46 2.02 -4.63
CA LEU A 226 16.26 2.27 -3.83
C LEU A 226 16.56 2.35 -2.32
N LEU A 227 17.51 1.56 -1.83
CA LEU A 227 17.91 1.51 -0.42
C LEU A 227 19.05 2.48 -0.07
N ARG A 228 19.12 3.64 -0.76
CA ARG A 228 20.02 4.72 -0.38
C ARG A 228 19.54 5.39 0.91
N MET A 229 20.43 5.47 1.90
CA MET A 229 20.18 6.13 3.19
C MET A 229 19.86 7.62 3.04
N ASP A 230 20.55 8.30 2.11
CA ASP A 230 20.28 9.69 1.75
C ASP A 230 19.12 9.76 0.73
N PRO A 231 17.94 10.29 1.11
CA PRO A 231 16.80 10.38 0.20
C PRO A 231 17.09 11.22 -1.05
N ALA A 232 18.01 12.19 -1.00
CA ALA A 232 18.36 12.98 -2.17
C ALA A 232 19.10 12.19 -3.26
N ARG A 233 19.75 11.08 -2.87
CA ARG A 233 20.48 10.18 -3.77
C ARG A 233 19.68 8.93 -4.12
N ARG A 234 18.48 8.78 -3.55
CA ARG A 234 17.63 7.60 -3.76
C ARG A 234 17.02 7.62 -5.15
N CYS A 235 17.02 6.47 -5.81
CA CYS A 235 16.38 6.34 -7.11
C CYS A 235 14.85 6.50 -6.97
N ARG A 236 14.27 7.24 -7.90
CA ARG A 236 12.85 7.64 -7.94
C ARG A 236 12.41 7.83 -9.38
N TYR A 237 11.11 7.98 -9.59
CA TYR A 237 10.58 8.39 -10.89
C TYR A 237 11.16 9.75 -11.34
N PRO A 238 11.48 9.95 -12.63
CA PRO A 238 11.43 8.98 -13.74
C PRO A 238 12.72 8.15 -13.88
N ALA A 239 13.77 8.44 -13.11
CA ALA A 239 15.08 7.78 -13.23
C ALA A 239 15.00 6.26 -13.05
N ILE A 240 14.09 5.78 -12.20
CA ILE A 240 13.85 4.35 -11.98
C ILE A 240 13.46 3.62 -13.28
N MET A 241 12.76 4.28 -14.21
CA MET A 241 12.35 3.67 -15.48
C MET A 241 13.52 3.42 -16.43
N GLN A 242 14.66 4.06 -16.16
CA GLN A 242 15.88 3.97 -16.96
C GLN A 242 16.88 2.96 -16.38
N GLN A 243 16.54 2.30 -15.27
CA GLN A 243 17.39 1.28 -14.65
C GLN A 243 17.54 0.05 -15.58
N PRO A 244 18.70 -0.63 -15.58
CA PRO A 244 18.99 -1.74 -16.51
C PRO A 244 17.96 -2.86 -16.51
N ILE A 245 17.35 -3.13 -15.35
CA ILE A 245 16.27 -4.12 -15.17
C ILE A 245 15.06 -3.89 -16.08
N PHE A 246 14.85 -2.65 -16.56
CA PHE A 246 13.74 -2.27 -17.43
C PHE A 246 14.12 -2.07 -18.89
N TYR A 247 15.34 -2.39 -19.33
CA TYR A 247 15.76 -2.22 -20.74
C TYR A 247 14.91 -2.97 -21.75
N HIS A 248 14.20 -4.01 -21.32
CA HIS A 248 13.28 -4.79 -22.15
C HIS A 248 11.80 -4.56 -21.80
N THR A 249 11.50 -3.59 -20.94
CA THR A 249 10.14 -3.24 -20.54
C THR A 249 9.59 -2.14 -21.43
N ASN A 250 8.50 -2.44 -22.15
CA ASN A 250 7.71 -1.42 -22.81
C ASN A 250 6.69 -0.85 -21.80
N TRP A 251 6.97 0.34 -21.28
CA TRP A 251 6.13 0.99 -20.27
C TRP A 251 4.69 1.25 -20.76
N GLN A 252 4.50 1.52 -22.05
CA GLN A 252 3.17 1.69 -22.62
C GLN A 252 2.37 0.39 -22.58
N ASP A 253 3.03 -0.75 -22.79
CA ASP A 253 2.39 -2.07 -22.70
C ASP A 253 2.07 -2.43 -21.26
N VAL A 254 2.92 -2.02 -20.30
CA VAL A 254 2.63 -2.16 -18.87
C VAL A 254 1.38 -1.35 -18.52
N GLU A 255 1.35 -0.06 -18.83
CA GLU A 255 0.20 0.84 -18.59
C GLU A 255 -1.10 0.29 -19.18
N ASN A 256 -1.04 -0.25 -20.40
CA ASN A 256 -2.18 -0.85 -21.10
C ASN A 256 -2.50 -2.27 -20.64
N GLN A 257 -1.81 -2.79 -19.61
CA GLN A 257 -2.01 -4.13 -19.06
C GLN A 257 -1.91 -5.24 -20.13
N ALA A 258 -1.02 -5.07 -21.13
CA ALA A 258 -0.89 -5.99 -22.26
C ALA A 258 -0.40 -7.39 -21.84
N GLN A 259 0.32 -7.48 -20.72
CA GLN A 259 0.80 -8.73 -20.13
C GLN A 259 0.58 -8.74 -18.63
N ALA A 260 -0.01 -9.83 -18.11
CA ALA A 260 -0.14 -10.06 -16.68
C ALA A 260 1.24 -10.17 -16.00
N ALA A 261 1.45 -9.42 -14.92
CA ALA A 261 2.66 -9.49 -14.13
C ALA A 261 2.82 -10.84 -13.41
N ILE A 262 1.70 -11.41 -12.96
CA ILE A 262 1.67 -12.62 -12.17
C ILE A 262 0.78 -13.66 -12.86
N PRO A 263 1.29 -14.88 -13.15
CA PRO A 263 0.44 -15.94 -13.65
C PRO A 263 -0.60 -16.34 -12.60
N ALA A 264 -1.83 -16.60 -13.02
CA ALA A 264 -2.91 -17.00 -12.13
C ALA A 264 -2.54 -18.27 -11.35
N LEU A 265 -2.29 -18.13 -10.04
CA LEU A 265 -2.02 -19.26 -9.15
C LEU A 265 -3.36 -19.76 -8.57
N ARG A 266 -3.84 -20.89 -9.09
CA ARG A 266 -5.14 -21.47 -8.69
C ARG A 266 -5.29 -21.65 -7.19
N ASP A 267 -4.25 -22.09 -6.50
CA ASP A 267 -4.29 -22.30 -5.04
C ASP A 267 -4.43 -20.98 -4.27
N ILE A 268 -3.84 -19.90 -4.80
CA ILE A 268 -3.99 -18.57 -4.20
C ILE A 268 -5.35 -17.99 -4.54
N ALA A 269 -5.84 -18.13 -5.77
CA ALA A 269 -7.18 -17.69 -6.15
C ALA A 269 -8.27 -18.43 -5.35
N ALA A 270 -8.11 -19.74 -5.14
CA ALA A 270 -8.99 -20.53 -4.28
C ALA A 270 -8.93 -20.03 -2.84
N ASN A 271 -7.74 -19.72 -2.31
CA ASN A 271 -7.55 -19.14 -0.98
C ASN A 271 -7.64 -17.60 -0.94
N ALA A 272 -8.01 -16.94 -2.04
CA ALA A 272 -8.22 -15.50 -2.10
C ALA A 272 -9.49 -15.08 -1.36
N HIS A 273 -10.07 -16.03 -0.61
CA HIS A 273 -10.87 -15.91 0.60
C HIS A 273 -10.48 -14.79 1.59
N GLY A 274 -9.47 -13.95 1.31
CA GLY A 274 -9.08 -12.76 2.07
C GLY A 274 -10.15 -11.66 2.18
N TRP A 275 -11.34 -11.82 1.59
CA TRP A 275 -12.54 -11.16 2.11
C TRP A 275 -13.27 -12.10 3.09
N GLU A 276 -12.58 -12.56 4.14
CA GLU A 276 -13.31 -12.97 5.34
C GLU A 276 -14.06 -11.75 5.85
N TYR A 277 -15.31 -11.91 6.32
CA TYR A 277 -15.95 -10.91 7.17
C TYR A 277 -15.01 -10.72 8.36
N PRO A 278 -14.17 -9.67 8.42
CA PRO A 278 -13.41 -9.48 9.62
C PRO A 278 -14.48 -9.17 10.65
N MET A 279 -14.57 -9.99 11.71
CA MET A 279 -15.34 -9.61 12.89
C MET A 279 -15.03 -8.13 13.13
N PRO A 280 -16.04 -7.25 13.14
CA PRO A 280 -15.83 -5.82 12.96
C PRO A 280 -14.65 -5.40 13.82
N LYS A 281 -13.55 -4.89 13.23
CA LYS A 281 -12.30 -4.67 13.98
C LYS A 281 -12.63 -3.86 15.24
N ILE A 282 -12.68 -4.55 16.39
CA ILE A 282 -13.02 -3.91 17.66
C ILE A 282 -11.70 -3.41 18.21
N HIS A 283 -11.46 -2.12 18.05
CA HIS A 283 -10.31 -1.51 18.69
C HIS A 283 -10.58 -1.44 20.20
N LYS A 284 -10.03 -2.41 20.94
CA LYS A 284 -9.89 -2.33 22.40
C LYS A 284 -8.48 -1.82 22.67
N SER A 285 -8.30 -0.53 22.94
CA SER A 285 -7.01 -0.01 23.40
C SER A 285 -7.15 0.56 24.81
N ASN A 286 -6.03 0.56 25.54
CA ASN A 286 -5.85 1.35 26.76
C ASN A 286 -5.47 2.81 26.45
N GLU A 287 -5.49 3.19 25.17
CA GLU A 287 -5.13 4.53 24.69
C GLU A 287 -6.34 5.46 24.76
N ALA A 288 -6.10 6.76 24.66
CA ALA A 288 -7.16 7.73 24.48
C ALA A 288 -7.98 7.36 23.22
N THR A 289 -9.30 7.32 23.37
CA THR A 289 -10.21 7.10 22.26
C THR A 289 -10.77 8.43 21.78
N VAL A 290 -10.98 8.54 20.48
CA VAL A 290 -11.54 9.72 19.83
C VAL A 290 -12.91 9.42 19.25
N ASP A 291 -13.75 10.45 19.13
CA ASP A 291 -14.99 10.39 18.38
C ASP A 291 -14.68 10.49 16.88
N PHE A 292 -14.80 9.37 16.19
CA PHE A 292 -14.58 9.27 14.75
C PHE A 292 -15.45 10.21 13.92
N LEU A 293 -16.71 10.44 14.30
CA LEU A 293 -17.59 11.33 13.56
C LEU A 293 -17.23 12.79 13.79
N ALA A 294 -16.70 13.14 14.96
CA ALA A 294 -16.15 14.47 15.21
C ALA A 294 -14.88 14.69 14.37
N ALA A 295 -13.94 13.75 14.40
CA ALA A 295 -12.71 13.81 13.62
C ALA A 295 -12.95 13.89 12.11
N LEU A 296 -13.93 13.15 11.57
CA LEU A 296 -14.34 13.28 10.17
C LEU A 296 -14.79 14.71 9.80
N ARG A 297 -15.61 15.33 10.66
CA ARG A 297 -16.12 16.69 10.43
C ARG A 297 -15.02 17.74 10.47
N GLU A 298 -14.05 17.59 11.36
CA GLU A 298 -12.86 18.46 11.41
C GLU A 298 -12.08 18.42 10.09
N GLN A 299 -12.06 17.25 9.44
CA GLN A 299 -11.45 17.04 8.14
C GLN A 299 -12.38 17.35 6.96
N ARG A 300 -13.56 17.94 7.22
CA ARG A 300 -14.60 18.29 6.24
C ARG A 300 -15.14 17.10 5.44
N LEU A 301 -15.08 15.91 6.03
CA LEU A 301 -15.64 14.68 5.46
C LEU A 301 -16.99 14.36 6.11
N SER A 302 -17.85 13.68 5.36
CA SER A 302 -19.12 13.17 5.87
C SER A 302 -19.44 11.81 5.24
N LEU A 303 -20.22 11.00 5.97
CA LEU A 303 -20.67 9.69 5.53
C LEU A 303 -22.20 9.65 5.57
N ALA A 304 -22.80 9.19 4.48
CA ALA A 304 -24.22 8.87 4.44
C ALA A 304 -24.55 7.78 5.48
N VAL A 305 -25.75 7.86 6.05
CA VAL A 305 -26.30 6.78 6.88
C VAL A 305 -27.12 5.88 5.97
N ASP A 306 -26.71 4.62 5.86
CA ASP A 306 -27.38 3.64 5.04
C ASP A 306 -27.34 2.25 5.69
N ASP A 307 -28.52 1.70 5.99
CA ASP A 307 -28.73 0.33 6.47
C ASP A 307 -29.44 -0.55 5.43
N SER A 308 -29.78 0.00 4.25
CA SER A 308 -30.50 -0.69 3.19
C SER A 308 -29.62 -1.66 2.40
N TYR A 309 -28.31 -1.43 2.40
CA TYR A 309 -27.35 -2.29 1.73
C TYR A 309 -27.24 -3.66 2.40
N ASP A 310 -27.65 -4.71 1.70
CA ASP A 310 -27.54 -6.10 2.16
C ASP A 310 -26.10 -6.61 2.00
N VAL A 311 -25.28 -6.32 3.03
CA VAL A 311 -23.87 -6.72 3.12
C VAL A 311 -23.71 -8.24 3.00
N ASP A 312 -24.59 -9.00 3.64
CA ASP A 312 -24.51 -10.47 3.67
C ASP A 312 -24.77 -11.04 2.26
N ARG A 313 -25.77 -10.52 1.55
CA ARG A 313 -26.05 -10.90 0.17
C ARG A 313 -24.96 -10.48 -0.80
N HIS A 314 -24.42 -9.26 -0.69
CA HIS A 314 -23.31 -8.81 -1.52
C HIS A 314 -22.11 -9.76 -1.34
N ASN A 315 -21.74 -10.07 -0.11
CA ASN A 315 -20.62 -10.94 0.20
C ASN A 315 -20.85 -12.37 -0.30
N ALA A 316 -22.04 -12.94 -0.12
CA ALA A 316 -22.38 -14.27 -0.64
C ALA A 316 -22.24 -14.33 -2.17
N LYS A 317 -22.63 -13.26 -2.87
CA LYS A 317 -22.42 -13.14 -4.32
C LYS A 317 -20.93 -13.10 -4.66
N MET A 318 -20.13 -12.29 -3.94
CA MET A 318 -18.68 -12.19 -4.19
C MET A 318 -17.94 -13.51 -3.95
N ALA A 319 -18.28 -14.23 -2.88
CA ALA A 319 -17.70 -15.54 -2.59
C ALA A 319 -18.00 -16.57 -3.68
N ASN A 320 -19.22 -16.55 -4.24
CA ASN A 320 -19.60 -17.43 -5.36
C ASN A 320 -18.88 -17.07 -6.66
N CYS A 321 -18.68 -15.79 -6.96
CA CYS A 321 -17.94 -15.39 -8.17
C CYS A 321 -16.47 -15.82 -8.10
N LEU A 322 -15.82 -15.65 -6.94
CA LEU A 322 -14.43 -16.04 -6.73
C LEU A 322 -14.24 -17.57 -6.78
N SER A 323 -15.16 -18.36 -6.22
CA SER A 323 -15.05 -19.82 -6.22
C SER A 323 -15.23 -20.45 -7.61
N LEU A 324 -15.94 -19.77 -8.50
CA LEU A 324 -16.22 -20.22 -9.86
C LEU A 324 -15.19 -19.74 -10.89
N GLY A 325 -14.21 -18.92 -10.49
CA GLY A 325 -13.14 -18.43 -11.37
C GLY A 325 -13.63 -17.55 -12.53
N TYR A 326 -14.81 -16.93 -12.40
CA TYR A 326 -15.32 -16.02 -13.42
C TYR A 326 -14.60 -14.67 -13.34
N PRO A 327 -14.10 -14.12 -14.46
CA PRO A 327 -13.69 -12.72 -14.50
C PRO A 327 -14.93 -11.83 -14.31
N PHE A 328 -14.74 -10.73 -13.58
CA PHE A 328 -15.72 -9.64 -13.50
C PHE A 328 -15.56 -8.69 -14.67
#